data_AF-A0A8S2PUR7-F1
#
_entry.id   AF-A0A8S2PUR7-F1
#
_cell.length_a   1.000
_cell.length_b   1.000
_cell.length_c   1.000
_cell.angle_alpha   90.00
_cell.angle_beta   90.00
_cell.angle_gamma   90.00
#
_symmetry.space_group_name_H-M   'P 1'
#
loop_
_entity.id
_entity.type
_entity.pdbx_description
1 polymer ?
#
loop_
_entity_poly.entity_id
_entity_poly.type
_entity_poly.pdbx_seq_one_letter_code
_entity_poly.pdbx_strand_id
1 'polypeptide(L)'
;MNTKNITYTWVIIIGRNKIPDTIETNRIYRLALASNTKDAYKFDKYAWKNTRRTPYPKNNPEFIKIYYSCVNADKKKDGRCVKHVFISKVNDLDVLVCYFEKRPHGNCRLENSHVFHHTPASTIAQIDELVSKMPGATAYKALVATNGDVEAPRNAAQCQYRRQKYLKNQKITCDEIKNLILLSYELNGFYKLLQPQPEASIVLMHDQMKQQFANLLTKTKEIIPPYYDTTFSLGEIYVSILGYRHVMLSEKPILPLAILMHDSKRELVHERFVQIINHELPDLHKKS
;
A
#
# COMPACT_ATOMS: atom_id res chain seq x y z
N MET A 1 -60.85 8.56 13.74
CA MET A 1 -59.58 8.44 12.99
C MET A 1 -58.70 9.64 13.36
N ASN A 2 -57.64 9.43 14.13
CA ASN A 2 -56.78 10.51 14.64
C ASN A 2 -55.62 10.73 13.65
N THR A 3 -55.79 11.66 12.71
CA THR A 3 -54.70 12.13 11.84
C THR A 3 -53.76 13.00 12.66
N LYS A 4 -52.74 12.38 13.26
CA LYS A 4 -51.63 13.12 13.86
C LYS A 4 -50.87 13.84 12.73
N ASN A 5 -50.99 15.17 12.68
CA ASN A 5 -50.15 16.02 11.85
C ASN A 5 -48.68 15.77 12.21
N ILE A 6 -47.91 15.20 11.28
CA ILE A 6 -46.46 15.07 11.40
C ILE A 6 -45.87 16.40 10.96
N THR A 7 -45.43 17.22 11.91
CA THR A 7 -44.67 18.44 11.66
C THR A 7 -43.25 18.05 11.28
N TYR A 8 -42.85 18.34 10.04
CA TYR A 8 -41.46 18.18 9.59
C TYR A 8 -40.71 19.48 9.85
N THR A 9 -39.72 19.44 10.74
CA THR A 9 -38.80 20.56 10.95
C THR A 9 -37.65 20.43 9.95
N TRP A 10 -37.63 21.33 8.95
CA TRP A 10 -36.52 21.42 8.01
C TRP A 10 -35.33 22.07 8.71
N VAL A 11 -34.31 21.28 9.06
CA VAL A 11 -33.03 21.81 9.52
C VAL A 11 -32.06 21.75 8.34
N ILE A 12 -32.00 22.84 7.59
CA ILE A 12 -31.01 22.97 6.51
C ILE A 12 -29.67 23.33 7.17
N ILE A 13 -28.81 22.34 7.40
CA ILE A 13 -27.42 22.58 7.82
C ILE A 13 -26.62 22.91 6.57
N ILE A 14 -26.65 24.18 6.16
CA ILE A 14 -25.76 24.69 5.10
C ILE A 14 -24.38 24.92 5.72
N GLY A 15 -23.35 24.24 5.22
CA GLY A 15 -21.95 24.58 5.49
C GLY A 15 -21.19 23.72 6.52
N ARG A 16 -21.76 22.61 7.03
CA ARG A 16 -20.98 21.61 7.76
C ARG A 16 -20.92 20.31 6.97
N ASN A 17 -19.72 19.90 6.56
CA ASN A 17 -19.44 18.62 5.89
C ASN A 17 -19.61 17.39 6.81
N LYS A 18 -20.36 17.53 7.91
CA LYS A 18 -20.47 16.51 8.96
C LYS A 18 -21.89 16.48 9.53
N ILE A 19 -22.43 15.28 9.62
CA ILE A 19 -23.70 14.98 10.30
C ILE A 19 -23.49 15.21 11.81
N PRO A 20 -24.49 15.74 12.55
CA PRO A 20 -24.39 15.89 14.00
C PRO A 20 -24.02 14.58 14.69
N ASP A 21 -23.28 14.70 15.79
CA ASP A 21 -22.77 13.56 16.56
C ASP A 21 -23.87 12.74 17.25
N THR A 22 -25.09 13.29 17.35
CA THR A 22 -26.30 12.66 17.86
C THR A 22 -27.38 12.65 16.77
N ILE A 23 -27.88 11.46 16.40
CA ILE A 23 -28.99 11.36 15.45
C ILE A 23 -30.28 11.79 16.16
N GLU A 24 -30.85 12.89 15.69
CA GLU A 24 -32.26 13.19 15.92
C GLU A 24 -33.11 12.51 14.86
N THR A 25 -34.03 11.66 15.31
CA THR A 25 -34.95 10.91 14.46
C THR A 25 -36.00 11.84 13.86
N ASN A 26 -36.54 11.48 12.69
CA ASN A 26 -37.48 12.29 11.90
C ASN A 26 -36.90 13.63 11.38
N ARG A 27 -35.58 13.80 11.41
CA ARG A 27 -34.88 14.89 10.74
C ARG A 27 -34.32 14.47 9.38
N ILE A 28 -34.23 15.46 8.50
CA ILE A 28 -33.66 15.36 7.16
C ILE A 28 -32.43 16.27 7.12
N TYR A 29 -31.31 15.73 6.69
CA TYR A 29 -30.05 16.44 6.51
C TYR A 29 -29.72 16.50 5.02
N ARG A 30 -29.38 17.68 4.50
CA ARG A 30 -28.80 17.85 3.17
C ARG A 30 -27.31 18.10 3.31
N LEU A 31 -26.50 17.35 2.59
CA LEU A 31 -25.04 17.42 2.62
C LEU A 31 -24.54 17.79 1.22
N ALA A 32 -23.82 18.90 1.12
CA ALA A 32 -23.04 19.26 -0.06
C ALA A 32 -21.59 18.79 0.16
N LEU A 33 -21.21 17.68 -0.45
CA LEU A 33 -19.93 17.02 -0.23
C LEU A 33 -18.85 17.57 -1.18
N ALA A 34 -17.58 17.39 -0.81
CA ALA A 34 -16.46 17.59 -1.73
C ALA A 34 -16.07 16.27 -2.40
N SER A 35 -15.41 16.33 -3.56
CA SER A 35 -15.02 15.16 -4.35
C SER A 35 -14.18 14.14 -3.57
N ASN A 36 -13.29 14.61 -2.70
CA ASN A 36 -12.47 13.79 -1.80
C ASN A 36 -13.23 13.22 -0.60
N THR A 37 -14.48 13.63 -0.36
CA THR A 37 -15.30 13.26 0.81
C THR A 37 -16.70 12.76 0.42
N LYS A 38 -16.87 12.27 -0.81
CA LYS A 38 -18.16 11.76 -1.33
C LYS A 38 -18.85 10.69 -0.48
N ASP A 39 -18.09 10.01 0.38
CA ASP A 39 -18.59 8.98 1.30
C ASP A 39 -18.84 9.50 2.73
N ALA A 40 -18.70 10.81 2.98
CA ALA A 40 -18.75 11.37 4.33
C ALA A 40 -20.11 11.14 5.03
N TYR A 41 -21.20 11.04 4.26
CA TYR A 41 -22.54 10.73 4.75
C TYR A 41 -22.65 9.34 5.43
N LYS A 42 -21.62 8.50 5.29
CA LYS A 42 -21.52 7.19 5.97
C LYS A 42 -20.95 7.31 7.38
N PHE A 43 -20.32 8.43 7.75
CA PHE A 43 -19.63 8.62 9.04
C PHE A 43 -20.50 9.36 10.06
N ASP A 44 -21.64 8.78 10.42
CA ASP A 44 -22.59 9.36 11.39
C ASP A 44 -22.49 8.73 12.79
N LYS A 45 -21.43 7.97 13.08
CA LYS A 45 -21.18 7.19 14.31
C LYS A 45 -22.04 5.93 14.50
N TYR A 46 -22.89 5.57 13.53
CA TYR A 46 -23.71 4.34 13.61
C TYR A 46 -23.22 3.28 12.62
N ALA A 47 -23.39 2.01 13.01
CA ALA A 47 -23.11 0.88 12.14
C ALA A 47 -24.34 0.58 11.26
N TRP A 48 -24.14 0.64 9.94
CA TRP A 48 -25.23 0.47 8.98
C TRP A 48 -24.99 -0.73 8.06
N LYS A 49 -26.04 -1.53 7.85
CA LYS A 49 -26.09 -2.51 6.77
C LYS A 49 -26.96 -1.99 5.64
N ASN A 50 -26.39 -1.89 4.44
CA ASN A 50 -27.16 -1.59 3.23
C ASN A 50 -28.11 -2.76 2.97
N THR A 51 -29.41 -2.50 2.97
CA THR A 51 -30.45 -3.50 2.75
C THR A 51 -30.96 -3.48 1.31
N ARG A 52 -30.98 -2.31 0.68
CA ARG A 52 -31.53 -2.14 -0.66
C ARG A 52 -31.06 -0.83 -1.30
N ARG A 53 -30.86 -0.85 -2.62
CA ARG A 53 -30.65 0.33 -3.45
C ARG A 53 -31.73 0.37 -4.53
N THR A 54 -32.39 1.51 -4.71
CA THR A 54 -33.45 1.68 -5.71
C THR A 54 -33.39 3.05 -6.38
N PRO A 55 -33.66 3.15 -7.68
CA PRO A 55 -33.93 4.44 -8.32
C PRO A 55 -35.15 5.12 -7.67
N TYR A 56 -35.11 6.46 -7.56
CA TYR A 56 -36.18 7.26 -6.95
C TYR A 56 -36.33 8.63 -7.64
N PRO A 57 -37.55 9.12 -7.91
CA PRO A 57 -38.82 8.38 -7.87
C PRO A 57 -38.80 7.18 -8.83
N LYS A 58 -39.75 6.24 -8.69
CA LYS A 58 -39.74 5.00 -9.51
C LYS A 58 -39.86 5.30 -11.02
N ASN A 59 -40.65 6.30 -11.36
CA ASN A 59 -40.84 6.80 -12.72
C ASN A 59 -40.00 8.06 -12.87
N ASN A 60 -39.19 8.15 -13.93
CA ASN A 60 -38.20 9.21 -14.15
C ASN A 60 -37.24 9.45 -12.95
N PRO A 61 -36.36 8.49 -12.64
CA PRO A 61 -35.53 8.55 -11.44
C PRO A 61 -34.39 9.56 -11.51
N GLU A 62 -34.49 10.60 -10.70
CA GLU A 62 -33.47 11.66 -10.51
C GLU A 62 -32.46 11.32 -9.42
N PHE A 63 -32.82 10.44 -8.49
CA PHE A 63 -32.01 10.04 -7.34
C PHE A 63 -31.81 8.53 -7.28
N ILE A 64 -30.78 8.15 -6.54
CA ILE A 64 -30.56 6.80 -6.05
C ILE A 64 -30.90 6.80 -4.55
N LYS A 65 -31.94 6.07 -4.18
CA LYS A 65 -32.31 5.85 -2.78
C LYS A 65 -31.64 4.59 -2.25
N ILE A 66 -30.94 4.71 -1.13
CA ILE A 66 -30.27 3.62 -0.43
C ILE A 66 -30.91 3.46 0.95
N TYR A 67 -31.31 2.23 1.26
CA TYR A 67 -31.89 1.84 2.53
C TYR A 67 -30.82 1.22 3.41
N TYR A 68 -30.71 1.73 4.63
CA TYR A 68 -29.82 1.21 5.65
C TYR A 68 -30.61 0.81 6.88
N SER A 69 -30.30 -0.38 7.42
CA SER A 69 -30.75 -0.78 8.75
C SER A 69 -29.58 -0.66 9.72
N CYS A 70 -29.83 -0.08 10.90
CA CYS A 70 -28.85 -0.11 11.97
C CYS A 70 -28.53 -1.55 12.34
N VAL A 71 -27.25 -1.83 12.57
CA VAL A 71 -26.79 -3.13 13.04
C VAL A 71 -26.08 -3.00 14.38
N ASN A 72 -26.25 -4.02 15.21
CA ASN A 72 -25.60 -4.11 16.50
C ASN A 72 -24.17 -4.68 16.33
N ALA A 73 -23.52 -4.91 17.47
CA ALA A 73 -22.20 -5.50 17.57
C ALA A 73 -22.04 -6.80 16.76
N ASP A 74 -23.05 -7.66 16.81
CA ASP A 74 -23.02 -8.99 16.17
C ASP A 74 -23.37 -8.95 14.68
N LYS A 75 -23.41 -7.75 14.07
CA LYS A 75 -23.90 -7.51 12.69
C LYS A 75 -25.35 -7.94 12.48
N LYS A 76 -26.11 -8.15 13.56
CA LYS A 76 -27.54 -8.42 13.52
C LYS A 76 -28.29 -7.09 13.41
N LYS A 77 -29.49 -7.13 12.83
CA LYS A 77 -30.32 -5.93 12.70
C LYS A 77 -30.74 -5.46 14.10
N ASP A 78 -30.31 -4.25 14.45
CA ASP A 78 -30.58 -3.62 15.74
C ASP A 78 -32.02 -3.10 15.85
N GLY A 79 -32.65 -2.85 14.69
CA GLY A 79 -34.09 -2.60 14.63
C GLY A 79 -34.57 -1.29 15.27
N ARG A 80 -33.69 -0.49 15.90
CA ARG A 80 -34.02 0.80 16.54
C ARG A 80 -34.19 1.95 15.54
N CYS A 81 -33.33 2.02 14.52
CA CYS A 81 -33.37 3.08 13.54
C CYS A 81 -33.09 2.58 12.11
N VAL A 82 -33.64 3.31 11.14
CA VAL A 82 -33.36 3.15 9.72
C VAL A 82 -32.86 4.46 9.13
N LYS A 83 -31.92 4.37 8.21
CA LYS A 83 -31.38 5.51 7.47
C LYS A 83 -31.74 5.36 6.00
N HIS A 84 -32.34 6.39 5.42
CA HIS A 84 -32.52 6.50 3.98
C HIS A 84 -31.56 7.56 3.45
N VAL A 85 -30.80 7.22 2.42
CA VAL A 85 -29.90 8.15 1.74
C VAL A 85 -30.38 8.33 0.31
N PHE A 86 -30.47 9.57 -0.16
CA PHE A 86 -30.78 9.90 -1.54
C PHE A 86 -29.58 10.62 -2.13
N ILE A 87 -29.05 10.08 -3.23
CA ILE A 87 -27.91 10.64 -3.96
C ILE A 87 -28.42 11.10 -5.32
N SER A 88 -28.22 12.38 -5.67
CA SER A 88 -28.60 12.90 -6.98
C SER A 88 -27.81 12.22 -8.09
N LYS A 89 -28.46 11.91 -9.21
CA LYS A 89 -27.79 11.38 -10.40
C LYS A 89 -27.07 12.45 -11.22
N VAL A 90 -27.50 13.70 -11.08
CA VAL A 90 -26.91 14.85 -11.79
C VAL A 90 -25.66 15.34 -11.05
N ASN A 91 -25.70 15.30 -9.71
CA ASN A 91 -24.57 15.69 -8.87
C ASN A 91 -24.47 14.72 -7.68
N ASP A 92 -23.53 13.76 -7.74
CA ASP A 92 -23.36 12.74 -6.70
C ASP A 92 -22.80 13.29 -5.38
N LEU A 93 -22.45 14.58 -5.34
CA LEU A 93 -22.04 15.31 -4.15
C LEU A 93 -23.20 15.91 -3.36
N ASP A 94 -24.42 15.98 -3.92
CA ASP A 94 -25.62 16.43 -3.22
C ASP A 94 -26.37 15.22 -2.64
N VAL A 95 -26.25 15.06 -1.32
CA VAL A 95 -26.72 13.88 -0.59
C VAL A 95 -27.74 14.27 0.47
N LEU A 96 -28.93 13.69 0.39
CA LEU A 96 -29.97 13.82 1.43
C LEU A 96 -29.95 12.58 2.34
N VAL A 97 -29.90 12.79 3.65
CA VAL A 97 -29.90 11.73 4.66
C VAL A 97 -31.08 11.91 5.60
N CYS A 98 -31.94 10.90 5.70
CA CYS A 98 -33.09 10.87 6.59
C CYS A 98 -32.95 9.74 7.60
N TYR A 99 -33.21 10.04 8.87
CA TYR A 99 -33.23 9.03 9.94
C TYR A 99 -34.65 8.84 10.45
N PHE A 100 -35.08 7.58 10.57
CA PHE A 100 -36.39 7.24 11.09
C PHE A 100 -36.26 6.28 12.26
N GLU A 101 -37.09 6.47 13.28
CA GLU A 101 -37.33 5.45 14.30
C GLU A 101 -38.03 4.27 13.65
N LYS A 102 -37.47 3.09 13.82
CA LYS A 102 -38.19 1.89 13.48
C LYS A 102 -38.99 1.51 14.72
N ARG A 103 -40.30 1.71 14.67
CA ARG A 103 -41.19 1.22 15.73
C ARG A 103 -40.95 -0.29 15.89
N PRO A 104 -40.62 -0.76 17.10
CA PRO A 104 -40.30 -2.16 17.31
C PRO A 104 -41.53 -3.01 16.99
N HIS A 105 -41.40 -3.88 16.00
CA HIS A 105 -42.23 -5.07 15.92
C HIS A 105 -41.49 -6.16 16.70
N GLY A 106 -42.05 -6.55 17.85
CA GLY A 106 -41.78 -7.76 18.63
C GLY A 106 -40.32 -8.23 18.78
N ASN A 107 -39.78 -8.14 20.00
CA ASN A 107 -38.68 -8.98 20.53
C ASN A 107 -37.22 -8.73 20.10
N CYS A 108 -36.73 -7.48 19.97
CA CYS A 108 -35.28 -7.24 19.99
C CYS A 108 -34.82 -6.86 21.41
N ARG A 109 -34.12 -7.78 22.09
CA ARG A 109 -33.49 -7.55 23.40
C ARG A 109 -32.36 -6.54 23.27
N LEU A 110 -32.40 -5.51 24.12
CA LEU A 110 -31.37 -4.50 24.30
C LEU A 110 -30.58 -4.90 25.55
N GLU A 111 -29.33 -5.34 25.40
CA GLU A 111 -28.31 -5.24 26.45
C GLU A 111 -26.97 -5.76 25.89
N ASN A 112 -25.93 -4.92 25.95
CA ASN A 112 -24.51 -5.24 25.74
C ASN A 112 -23.93 -5.27 24.32
N SER A 113 -24.36 -4.40 23.40
CA SER A 113 -23.62 -4.21 22.13
C SER A 113 -22.58 -3.08 22.24
N HIS A 114 -21.30 -3.42 22.37
CA HIS A 114 -20.22 -2.46 22.16
C HIS A 114 -20.36 -1.82 20.76
N VAL A 115 -20.32 -0.49 20.70
CA VAL A 115 -20.53 0.28 19.46
C VAL A 115 -19.28 0.16 18.59
N PHE A 116 -19.40 -0.45 17.40
CA PHE A 116 -18.27 -0.54 16.47
C PHE A 116 -18.12 0.75 15.67
N HIS A 117 -17.05 1.49 15.93
CA HIS A 117 -16.68 2.66 15.14
C HIS A 117 -15.79 2.27 13.93
N HIS A 118 -15.87 3.06 12.86
CA HIS A 118 -14.91 3.01 11.77
C HIS A 118 -13.60 3.64 12.25
N THR A 119 -12.47 2.96 12.03
CA THR A 119 -11.15 3.51 12.38
C THR A 119 -10.86 4.74 11.53
N PRO A 120 -10.52 5.90 12.15
CA PRO A 120 -10.19 7.12 11.44
C PRO A 120 -9.02 6.95 10.47
N ALA A 121 -8.98 7.76 9.40
CA ALA A 121 -7.88 7.71 8.43
C ALA A 121 -6.52 8.03 9.05
N SER A 122 -6.48 8.93 10.05
CA SER A 122 -5.27 9.25 10.84
C SER A 122 -4.74 8.02 11.58
N THR A 123 -5.61 7.30 12.30
CA THR A 123 -5.27 6.05 12.98
C THR A 123 -4.81 4.98 11.98
N ILE A 124 -5.45 4.89 10.81
CA ILE A 124 -5.00 3.98 9.75
C ILE A 124 -3.57 4.31 9.27
N ALA A 125 -3.25 5.59 9.08
CA ALA A 125 -1.90 6.00 8.69
C ALA A 125 -0.85 5.67 9.77
N GLN A 126 -1.18 5.88 11.05
CA GLN A 126 -0.32 5.49 12.17
C GLN A 126 -0.13 3.97 12.25
N ILE A 127 -1.19 3.18 11.99
CA ILE A 127 -1.08 1.72 11.88
C ILE A 127 -0.12 1.37 10.75
N ASP A 128 -0.30 1.93 9.55
CA ASP A 128 0.54 1.63 8.38
C ASP A 128 2.02 1.98 8.64
N GLU A 129 2.32 3.07 9.37
CA GLU A 129 3.69 3.41 9.77
C GLU A 129 4.27 2.39 10.77
N LEU A 130 3.56 2.07 11.85
CA LEU A 130 4.09 1.17 12.87
C LEU A 130 4.23 -0.26 12.34
N VAL A 131 3.27 -0.75 11.57
CA VAL A 131 3.34 -2.11 10.99
C VAL A 131 4.42 -2.23 9.92
N SER A 132 5.05 -1.14 9.44
CA SER A 132 6.26 -1.26 8.62
C SER A 132 7.46 -1.71 9.46
N LYS A 133 7.55 -1.23 10.71
CA LYS A 133 8.69 -1.40 11.63
C LYS A 133 8.54 -2.61 12.56
N MET A 134 7.31 -3.04 12.89
CA MET A 134 7.08 -4.08 13.91
C MET A 134 5.90 -5.02 13.60
N PRO A 135 5.76 -6.15 14.32
CA PRO A 135 4.63 -7.07 14.16
C PRO A 135 3.28 -6.41 14.49
N GLY A 136 2.22 -6.80 13.79
CA GLY A 136 0.89 -6.19 13.93
C GLY A 136 0.31 -6.25 15.35
N ALA A 137 0.59 -7.31 16.11
CA ALA A 137 0.15 -7.43 17.50
C ALA A 137 0.87 -6.44 18.44
N THR A 138 2.15 -6.17 18.20
CA THR A 138 2.94 -5.19 18.94
C THR A 138 2.50 -3.77 18.60
N ALA A 139 2.30 -3.48 17.30
CA ALA A 139 1.78 -2.20 16.84
C ALA A 139 0.40 -1.88 17.44
N TYR A 140 -0.48 -2.88 17.56
CA TYR A 140 -1.78 -2.73 18.23
C TYR A 140 -1.62 -2.31 19.69
N LYS A 141 -0.81 -3.03 20.47
CA LYS A 141 -0.59 -2.73 21.90
C LYS A 141 -0.02 -1.33 22.09
N ALA A 142 0.93 -0.92 21.25
CA ALA A 142 1.52 0.42 21.28
C ALA A 142 0.46 1.51 21.05
N LEU A 143 -0.37 1.36 20.01
CA LEU A 143 -1.39 2.38 19.69
C LEU A 143 -2.53 2.45 20.71
N VAL A 144 -2.95 1.32 21.29
CA VAL A 144 -3.96 1.32 22.36
C VAL A 144 -3.43 2.01 23.61
N ALA A 145 -2.16 1.80 23.94
CA ALA A 145 -1.52 2.46 25.08
C ALA A 145 -1.40 3.98 24.89
N THR A 146 -1.28 4.46 23.65
CA THR A 146 -1.08 5.89 23.33
C THR A 146 -2.39 6.66 23.09
N ASN A 147 -3.35 6.09 22.37
CA ASN A 147 -4.48 6.84 21.79
C ASN A 147 -5.83 6.67 22.51
N GLY A 148 -5.92 5.81 23.55
CA GLY A 148 -7.18 5.49 24.22
C GLY A 148 -8.23 4.83 23.29
N ASP A 149 -9.41 4.50 23.81
CA ASP A 149 -10.39 3.62 23.12
C ASP A 149 -10.97 4.19 21.81
N VAL A 150 -11.00 5.53 21.64
CA VAL A 150 -11.72 6.17 20.53
C VAL A 150 -10.83 6.34 19.29
N GLU A 151 -9.53 6.58 19.48
CA GLU A 151 -8.56 6.82 18.40
C GLU A 151 -7.59 5.64 18.19
N ALA A 152 -7.78 4.53 18.91
CA ALA A 152 -7.04 3.31 18.74
C ALA A 152 -7.52 2.45 17.56
N PRO A 153 -6.68 1.51 17.08
CA PRO A 153 -7.12 0.48 16.14
C PRO A 153 -8.27 -0.33 16.72
N ARG A 154 -9.19 -0.78 15.86
CA ARG A 154 -10.40 -1.51 16.28
C ARG A 154 -10.06 -2.80 17.04
N ASN A 155 -9.07 -3.53 16.56
CA ASN A 155 -8.59 -4.77 17.14
C ASN A 155 -7.22 -5.13 16.58
N ALA A 156 -6.56 -6.11 17.22
CA ALA A 156 -5.27 -6.62 16.76
C ALA A 156 -5.33 -7.19 15.32
N ALA A 157 -6.46 -7.75 14.90
CA ALA A 157 -6.64 -8.31 13.56
C ALA A 157 -6.53 -7.24 12.46
N GLN A 158 -6.95 -5.99 12.73
CA GLN A 158 -6.78 -4.87 11.81
C GLN A 158 -5.31 -4.57 11.56
N CYS A 159 -4.50 -4.47 12.61
CA CYS A 159 -3.06 -4.24 12.50
C CYS A 159 -2.36 -5.43 11.82
N GLN A 160 -2.80 -6.67 12.11
CA GLN A 160 -2.28 -7.87 11.43
C GLN A 160 -2.60 -7.87 9.94
N TYR A 161 -3.82 -7.55 9.54
CA TYR A 161 -4.19 -7.44 8.12
C TYR A 161 -3.36 -6.38 7.40
N ARG A 162 -3.17 -5.20 8.03
CA ARG A 162 -2.32 -4.14 7.46
C ARG A 162 -0.87 -4.57 7.33
N ARG A 163 -0.31 -5.26 8.33
CA ARG A 163 1.03 -5.87 8.24
C ARG A 163 1.11 -6.87 7.09
N GLN A 164 0.14 -7.76 6.95
CA GLN A 164 0.12 -8.74 5.86
C GLN A 164 0.04 -8.06 4.49
N LYS A 165 -0.78 -7.01 4.37
CA LYS A 165 -0.86 -6.19 3.15
C LYS A 165 0.47 -5.50 2.84
N TYR A 166 1.10 -4.89 3.85
CA TYR A 166 2.44 -4.29 3.73
C TYR A 166 3.46 -5.32 3.24
N LEU A 167 3.55 -6.47 3.92
CA LEU A 167 4.47 -7.55 3.54
C LEU A 167 4.17 -8.09 2.15
N LYS A 168 2.90 -8.20 1.75
CA LYS A 168 2.52 -8.65 0.41
C LYS A 168 2.96 -7.66 -0.66
N ASN A 169 2.89 -6.36 -0.38
CA ASN A 169 3.36 -5.33 -1.31
C ASN A 169 4.89 -5.29 -1.42
N GLN A 170 5.62 -5.80 -0.42
CA GLN A 170 7.08 -5.97 -0.46
C GLN A 170 7.52 -7.25 -1.19
N LYS A 171 6.59 -8.18 -1.47
CA LYS A 171 6.93 -9.40 -2.19
C LYS A 171 7.03 -9.11 -3.68
N ILE A 172 8.18 -9.45 -4.25
CA ILE A 172 8.33 -9.58 -5.70
C ILE A 172 7.30 -10.59 -6.20
N THR A 173 6.50 -10.17 -7.16
CA THR A 173 5.47 -11.00 -7.78
C THR A 173 6.11 -12.10 -8.63
N CYS A 174 5.39 -13.21 -8.82
CA CYS A 174 5.87 -14.28 -9.72
C CYS A 174 6.10 -13.77 -11.15
N ASP A 175 5.33 -12.78 -11.59
CA ASP A 175 5.45 -12.24 -12.95
C ASP A 175 6.69 -11.35 -13.10
N GLU A 176 7.05 -10.57 -12.08
CA GLU A 176 8.32 -9.84 -12.06
C GLU A 176 9.53 -10.79 -12.09
N ILE A 177 9.48 -11.89 -11.34
CA ILE A 177 10.55 -12.92 -11.39
C ILE A 177 10.63 -13.57 -12.78
N LYS A 178 9.48 -13.91 -13.39
CA LYS A 178 9.45 -14.47 -14.74
C LYS A 178 10.02 -13.51 -15.77
N ASN A 179 9.66 -12.23 -15.71
CA ASN A 179 10.18 -11.21 -16.61
C ASN A 179 11.70 -11.08 -16.47
N LEU A 180 12.21 -11.11 -15.24
CA LEU A 180 13.65 -11.07 -14.98
C LEU A 180 14.37 -12.29 -15.55
N ILE A 181 13.79 -13.48 -15.42
CA ILE A 181 14.31 -14.72 -16.01
C ILE A 181 14.29 -14.63 -17.54
N LEU A 182 13.20 -14.17 -18.15
CA LEU A 182 13.10 -14.01 -19.60
C LEU A 182 14.16 -13.03 -20.13
N LEU A 183 14.33 -11.88 -19.46
CA LEU A 183 15.38 -10.91 -19.79
C LEU A 183 16.78 -11.54 -19.68
N SER A 184 17.02 -12.41 -18.69
CA SER A 184 18.31 -13.09 -18.57
C SER A 184 18.61 -14.03 -19.74
N TYR A 185 17.59 -14.63 -20.35
CA TYR A 185 17.75 -15.48 -21.53
C TYR A 185 18.03 -14.65 -22.80
N GLU A 186 17.40 -13.49 -22.93
CA GLU A 186 17.62 -12.56 -24.05
C GLU A 186 19.02 -11.93 -24.00
N LEU A 187 19.47 -11.58 -22.80
CA LEU A 187 20.78 -10.97 -22.53
C LEU A 187 21.83 -12.03 -22.17
N ASN A 188 21.77 -13.17 -22.85
CA ASN A 188 22.68 -14.29 -22.63
C ASN A 188 24.15 -13.82 -22.75
N GLY A 189 25.00 -14.23 -21.82
CA GLY A 189 26.41 -13.82 -21.76
C GLY A 189 26.67 -12.46 -21.09
N PHE A 190 25.63 -11.74 -20.65
CA PHE A 190 25.78 -10.49 -19.89
C PHE A 190 25.64 -10.66 -18.38
N TYR A 191 24.78 -11.56 -17.90
CA TYR A 191 24.60 -11.83 -16.47
C TYR A 191 25.50 -12.97 -16.00
N LYS A 192 26.17 -12.79 -14.86
CA LYS A 192 26.93 -13.84 -14.15
C LYS A 192 26.25 -14.26 -12.85
N LEU A 193 25.48 -13.36 -12.26
CA LEU A 193 24.59 -13.67 -11.14
C LEU A 193 23.33 -12.82 -11.25
N LEU A 194 22.20 -13.47 -11.02
CA LEU A 194 20.90 -12.82 -10.86
C LEU A 194 20.25 -13.34 -9.59
N GLN A 195 20.47 -12.66 -8.48
CA GLN A 195 19.89 -13.01 -7.18
C GLN A 195 18.96 -11.89 -6.71
N PRO A 196 17.62 -12.06 -6.81
CA PRO A 196 16.68 -11.03 -6.35
C PRO A 196 16.39 -11.07 -4.84
N GLN A 197 16.69 -12.18 -4.16
CA GLN A 197 16.43 -12.41 -2.72
C GLN A 197 17.48 -13.36 -2.12
N PRO A 198 17.78 -13.32 -0.80
CA PRO A 198 17.20 -12.42 0.21
C PRO A 198 17.72 -10.97 0.14
N GLU A 199 18.99 -10.76 -0.18
CA GLU A 199 19.53 -9.49 -0.65
C GLU A 199 19.61 -9.50 -2.18
N ALA A 200 19.23 -8.39 -2.81
CA ALA A 200 19.35 -8.24 -4.25
C ALA A 200 20.83 -8.07 -4.63
N SER A 201 21.33 -8.96 -5.48
CA SER A 201 22.68 -8.93 -6.01
C SER A 201 22.66 -9.40 -7.47
N ILE A 202 23.10 -8.51 -8.35
CA ILE A 202 23.16 -8.75 -9.79
C ILE A 202 24.59 -8.46 -10.23
N VAL A 203 25.23 -9.45 -10.84
CA VAL A 203 26.57 -9.31 -11.39
C VAL A 203 26.47 -9.33 -12.90
N LEU A 204 26.90 -8.23 -13.51
CA LEU A 204 26.91 -8.02 -14.95
C LEU A 204 28.36 -8.04 -15.44
N MET A 205 28.64 -8.87 -16.44
CA MET A 205 29.91 -8.87 -17.14
C MET A 205 29.68 -9.41 -18.54
N HIS A 206 29.93 -8.59 -19.55
CA HIS A 206 29.77 -8.99 -20.93
C HIS A 206 30.92 -9.91 -21.35
N ASP A 207 30.63 -11.04 -22.01
CA ASP A 207 31.64 -12.01 -22.43
C ASP A 207 32.71 -11.41 -23.36
N GLN A 208 32.33 -10.47 -24.24
CA GLN A 208 33.32 -9.77 -25.08
C GLN A 208 34.29 -8.92 -24.24
N MET A 209 33.82 -8.26 -23.17
CA MET A 209 34.70 -7.47 -22.29
C MET A 209 35.65 -8.38 -21.51
N LYS A 210 35.13 -9.51 -21.01
CA LYS A 210 35.92 -10.57 -20.39
C LYS A 210 37.03 -11.06 -21.34
N GLN A 211 36.69 -11.40 -22.58
CA GLN A 211 37.64 -11.87 -23.58
C GLN A 211 38.68 -10.82 -23.95
N GLN A 212 38.26 -9.56 -24.15
CA GLN A 212 39.17 -8.46 -24.43
C GLN A 212 40.17 -8.24 -23.28
N PHE A 213 39.68 -8.28 -22.04
CA PHE A 213 40.53 -8.14 -20.87
C PHE A 213 41.50 -9.32 -20.72
N ALA A 214 41.06 -10.56 -20.90
CA ALA A 214 41.93 -11.74 -20.90
C ALA A 214 43.00 -11.67 -22.01
N ASN A 215 42.63 -11.22 -23.20
CA ASN A 215 43.57 -10.99 -24.30
C ASN A 215 44.58 -9.88 -23.99
N LEU A 216 44.14 -8.82 -23.30
CA LEU A 216 45.02 -7.76 -22.85
C LEU A 216 46.05 -8.31 -21.84
N LEU A 217 45.59 -9.05 -20.83
CA LEU A 217 46.47 -9.67 -19.83
C LEU A 217 47.52 -10.61 -20.44
N THR A 218 47.19 -11.33 -21.51
CA THR A 218 48.15 -12.24 -22.18
C THR A 218 49.15 -11.49 -23.06
N LYS A 219 48.72 -10.45 -23.77
CA LYS A 219 49.57 -9.71 -24.73
C LYS A 219 50.47 -8.67 -24.09
N THR A 220 50.07 -8.11 -22.95
CA THR A 220 50.86 -7.09 -22.26
C THR A 220 51.86 -7.67 -21.26
N LYS A 221 52.96 -6.95 -21.08
CA LYS A 221 53.91 -7.16 -19.96
C LYS A 221 53.66 -6.18 -18.81
N GLU A 222 52.87 -5.13 -19.03
CA GLU A 222 52.50 -4.17 -17.98
C GLU A 222 51.53 -4.81 -16.97
N ILE A 223 51.68 -4.45 -15.70
CA ILE A 223 50.70 -4.78 -14.66
C ILE A 223 49.45 -3.93 -14.89
N ILE A 224 48.27 -4.56 -14.89
CA ILE A 224 47.00 -3.86 -15.09
C ILE A 224 46.19 -3.99 -13.80
N PRO A 225 46.27 -3.00 -12.90
CA PRO A 225 45.52 -3.05 -11.66
C PRO A 225 44.03 -2.88 -11.96
N PRO A 226 43.16 -3.79 -11.49
CA PRO A 226 41.73 -3.54 -11.48
C PRO A 226 41.40 -2.45 -10.45
N TYR A 227 40.40 -1.64 -10.76
CA TYR A 227 39.86 -0.59 -9.90
C TYR A 227 38.43 -0.94 -9.53
N TYR A 228 38.10 -0.91 -8.24
CA TYR A 228 36.76 -1.18 -7.76
C TYR A 228 36.22 0.02 -6.99
N ASP A 229 35.08 0.55 -7.42
CA ASP A 229 34.45 1.69 -6.77
C ASP A 229 32.93 1.58 -6.75
N THR A 230 32.34 2.08 -5.66
CA THR A 230 30.89 2.14 -5.44
C THR A 230 30.43 3.49 -5.95
N THR A 231 30.28 3.61 -7.26
CA THR A 231 30.30 4.91 -7.95
C THR A 231 29.00 5.69 -7.82
N PHE A 232 27.83 5.05 -7.63
CA PHE A 232 26.56 5.77 -7.48
C PHE A 232 25.40 4.87 -7.02
N SER A 233 24.33 5.51 -6.52
CA SER A 233 23.03 4.87 -6.26
C SER A 233 22.02 5.24 -7.34
N LEU A 234 21.34 4.26 -7.91
CA LEU A 234 20.19 4.42 -8.79
C LEU A 234 18.92 4.07 -8.00
N GLY A 235 18.28 5.09 -7.43
CA GLY A 235 17.18 4.87 -6.48
C GLY A 235 17.68 4.18 -5.22
N GLU A 236 17.14 2.99 -4.93
CA GLU A 236 17.51 2.18 -3.77
C GLU A 236 18.64 1.16 -4.05
N ILE A 237 19.11 1.08 -5.29
CA ILE A 237 20.14 0.13 -5.72
C ILE A 237 21.48 0.86 -5.83
N TYR A 238 22.51 0.34 -5.16
CA TYR A 238 23.90 0.73 -5.34
C TYR A 238 24.50 0.04 -6.57
N VAL A 239 25.31 0.79 -7.31
CA VAL A 239 26.06 0.28 -8.46
C VAL A 239 27.55 0.42 -8.13
N SER A 240 28.22 -0.73 -8.05
CA SER A 240 29.67 -0.80 -7.95
C SER A 240 30.25 -1.25 -9.27
N ILE A 241 31.34 -0.62 -9.71
CA ILE A 241 31.98 -0.90 -10.99
C ILE A 241 33.38 -1.41 -10.72
N LEU A 242 33.69 -2.56 -11.32
CA LEU A 242 35.05 -3.04 -11.50
C LEU A 242 35.54 -2.57 -12.87
N GLY A 243 36.50 -1.67 -12.90
CA GLY A 243 37.15 -1.18 -14.11
C GLY A 243 38.61 -1.58 -14.21
N TYR A 244 39.21 -1.35 -15.36
CA TYR A 244 40.65 -1.50 -15.58
C TYR A 244 41.16 -0.43 -16.54
N ARG A 245 42.45 -0.12 -16.44
CA ARG A 245 43.10 0.80 -17.37
C ARG A 245 43.58 0.06 -18.61
N HIS A 246 43.12 0.46 -19.79
CA HIS A 246 43.48 -0.21 -21.04
C HIS A 246 44.84 0.29 -21.58
N VAL A 247 45.93 -0.36 -21.16
CA VAL A 247 47.31 0.09 -21.41
C VAL A 247 47.75 0.10 -22.88
N MET A 248 47.09 -0.67 -23.76
CA MET A 248 47.41 -0.72 -25.19
C MET A 248 46.85 0.45 -26.01
N LEU A 249 46.01 1.29 -25.40
CA LEU A 249 45.51 2.52 -26.04
C LEU A 249 46.37 3.70 -25.61
N SER A 250 46.59 4.66 -26.52
CA SER A 250 47.43 5.84 -26.28
C SER A 250 47.02 6.64 -25.05
N GLU A 251 45.72 6.87 -24.88
CA GLU A 251 45.16 7.65 -23.76
C GLU A 251 45.01 6.83 -22.46
N LYS A 252 45.21 5.51 -22.53
CA LYS A 252 45.04 4.56 -21.42
C LYS A 252 43.74 4.80 -20.63
N PRO A 253 42.56 4.73 -21.28
CA PRO A 253 41.28 5.00 -20.62
C PRO A 253 40.94 3.92 -19.59
N ILE A 254 40.08 4.27 -18.63
CA ILE A 254 39.48 3.30 -17.71
C ILE A 254 38.22 2.73 -18.37
N LEU A 255 38.18 1.41 -18.53
CA LEU A 255 37.05 0.69 -19.11
C LEU A 255 36.36 -0.16 -18.04
N PRO A 256 35.02 -0.23 -18.02
CA PRO A 256 34.30 -1.12 -17.12
C PRO A 256 34.49 -2.58 -17.55
N LEU A 257 34.88 -3.43 -16.61
CA LEU A 257 34.99 -4.88 -16.79
C LEU A 257 33.70 -5.57 -16.34
N ALA A 258 33.27 -5.28 -15.12
CA ALA A 258 32.11 -5.90 -14.51
C ALA A 258 31.39 -4.90 -13.60
N ILE A 259 30.10 -5.11 -13.39
CA ILE A 259 29.23 -4.25 -12.60
C ILE A 259 28.50 -5.11 -11.56
N LEU A 260 28.48 -4.65 -10.32
CA LEU A 260 27.67 -5.20 -9.24
C LEU A 260 26.53 -4.21 -8.97
N MET A 261 25.29 -4.66 -9.13
CA MET A 261 24.11 -3.94 -8.66
C MET A 261 23.59 -4.62 -7.39
N HIS A 262 23.39 -3.86 -6.33
CA HIS A 262 23.01 -4.41 -5.02
C HIS A 262 22.19 -3.44 -4.17
N ASP A 263 21.37 -3.97 -3.28
CA ASP A 263 20.51 -3.17 -2.39
C ASP A 263 21.11 -2.97 -0.98
N SER A 264 22.32 -3.48 -0.74
CA SER A 264 22.88 -3.62 0.60
C SER A 264 24.38 -3.36 0.64
N LYS A 265 24.83 -2.42 1.49
CA LYS A 265 26.26 -2.09 1.70
C LYS A 265 27.04 -3.14 2.50
N ARG A 266 26.55 -4.38 2.59
CA ARG A 266 27.20 -5.44 3.36
C ARG A 266 28.39 -6.00 2.59
N GLU A 267 29.48 -6.22 3.31
CA GLU A 267 30.74 -6.78 2.77
C GLU A 267 30.53 -8.12 2.04
N LEU A 268 29.65 -8.97 2.56
CA LEU A 268 29.25 -10.25 1.96
C LEU A 268 28.85 -10.17 0.48
N VAL A 269 28.21 -9.08 0.05
CA VAL A 269 27.78 -8.91 -1.35
C VAL A 269 29.00 -8.65 -2.24
N HIS A 270 29.96 -7.88 -1.73
CA HIS A 270 31.22 -7.58 -2.41
C HIS A 270 32.15 -8.80 -2.44
N GLU A 271 32.23 -9.57 -1.37
CA GLU A 271 32.98 -10.84 -1.33
C GLU A 271 32.47 -11.81 -2.41
N ARG A 272 31.14 -11.95 -2.50
CA ARG A 272 30.52 -12.81 -3.52
C ARG A 272 30.77 -12.30 -4.93
N PHE A 273 30.75 -10.99 -5.13
CA PHE A 273 31.14 -10.39 -6.41
C PHE A 273 32.58 -10.78 -6.78
N VAL A 274 33.53 -10.63 -5.87
CA VAL A 274 34.93 -11.01 -6.08
C VAL A 274 35.08 -12.51 -6.39
N GLN A 275 34.34 -13.38 -5.69
CA GLN A 275 34.33 -14.82 -5.98
C GLN A 275 33.87 -15.11 -7.42
N ILE A 276 32.83 -14.44 -7.90
CA ILE A 276 32.34 -14.59 -9.27
C ILE A 276 33.38 -14.08 -10.27
N ILE A 277 34.00 -12.93 -10.02
CA ILE A 277 35.06 -12.40 -10.88
C ILE A 277 36.23 -13.37 -10.96
N ASN A 278 36.66 -13.95 -9.83
CA ASN A 278 37.75 -14.92 -9.80
C ASN A 278 37.41 -16.22 -10.55
N HIS A 279 36.16 -16.67 -10.47
CA HIS A 279 35.68 -17.80 -11.27
C HIS A 279 35.72 -17.49 -12.77
N GLU A 280 35.28 -16.29 -13.15
CA GLU A 280 35.21 -15.91 -14.55
C GLU A 280 36.56 -15.53 -15.17
N LEU A 281 37.49 -15.01 -14.36
CA LEU A 281 38.82 -14.53 -14.73
C LEU A 281 39.88 -15.15 -13.81
N PRO A 282 40.17 -16.46 -13.95
CA PRO A 282 41.08 -17.17 -13.03
C PRO A 282 42.52 -16.65 -13.07
N ASP A 283 42.92 -16.04 -14.19
CA ASP A 283 44.27 -15.50 -14.37
C ASP A 283 44.46 -14.09 -13.78
N LEU A 284 43.41 -13.50 -13.20
CA LEU A 284 43.48 -12.17 -12.59
C LEU A 284 44.61 -12.10 -11.55
N HIS A 285 44.71 -13.11 -10.67
CA HIS A 285 45.72 -13.19 -9.60
C HIS A 285 47.16 -13.39 -10.09
N LYS A 286 47.36 -13.76 -11.36
CA LYS A 286 48.70 -14.06 -11.90
C LYS A 286 49.45 -12.81 -12.37
N LYS A 287 48.74 -11.71 -12.61
CA LYS A 287 49.27 -10.48 -13.23
C LYS A 287 48.71 -9.17 -12.66
N SER A 288 47.91 -9.22 -11.60
CA SER A 288 47.39 -8.06 -10.86
C SER A 288 48.34 -7.61 -9.77
#